data_AF-A0A1Q6KDT4-F1
#
_entry.id   AF-A0A1Q6KDT4-F1
#
_cell.length_a   1.000
_cell.length_b   1.000
_cell.length_c   1.000
_cell.angle_alpha   90.00
_cell.angle_beta   90.00
_cell.angle_gamma   90.00
#
_symmetry.space_group_name_H-M   'P 1'
#
loop_
_entity.id
_entity.type
_entity.pdbx_description
1 polymer ?
#
loop_
_entity_poly.entity_id
_entity_poly.type
_entity_poly.pdbx_seq_one_letter_code
_entity_poly.pdbx_strand_id
1 'polypeptide(L)' 'MLQVIIRLIGVLMLLAGVILVYDARIITKKVFDFGDQNEATSGFKILGAILAMVGGLIVFFC' A
#
# COMPACT_ATOMS: atom_id res chain seq x y z
N MET A 1 14.46 -14.05 -16.53
CA MET A 1 14.41 -12.56 -16.64
C MET A 1 13.03 -12.02 -16.31
N LEU A 2 11.97 -12.37 -17.05
CA LEU A 2 10.61 -11.85 -16.81
C LEU A 2 10.05 -12.13 -15.41
N GLN A 3 10.21 -13.36 -14.88
CA GLN A 3 9.80 -13.70 -13.51
C GLN A 3 10.46 -12.81 -12.44
N VAL A 4 11.74 -12.49 -12.62
CA VAL A 4 12.47 -11.62 -11.69
C VAL A 4 11.87 -10.21 -11.70
N ILE A 5 11.54 -9.69 -12.90
CA ILE A 5 10.91 -8.37 -13.05
C ILE A 5 9.53 -8.36 -12.38
N ILE A 6 8.72 -9.40 -12.57
CA ILE A 6 7.38 -9.51 -11.97
C ILE A 6 7.47 -9.57 -10.45
N ARG A 7 8.40 -10.36 -9.90
CA ARG A 7 8.64 -10.39 -8.45
C ARG A 7 9.07 -9.03 -7.91
N LEU A 8 9.91 -8.31 -8.65
CA LEU A 8 10.39 -6.99 -8.26
C LEU A 8 9.24 -5.98 -8.18
N ILE A 9 8.33 -6.01 -9.16
CA ILE A 9 7.09 -5.22 -9.15
C ILE A 9 6.22 -5.61 -7.95
N GLY A 10 6.05 -6.92 -7.69
CA GLY A 10 5.28 -7.42 -6.54
C GLY A 10 5.84 -6.94 -5.20
N VAL A 11 7.17 -6.96 -5.03
CA VAL A 11 7.84 -6.44 -3.81
C VAL A 11 7.60 -4.94 -3.67
N LEU A 12 7.71 -4.16 -4.74
CA LEU A 12 7.43 -2.71 -4.69
C LEU A 12 5.97 -2.42 -4.32
N MET A 13 5.01 -3.18 -4.85
CA MET A 13 3.60 -3.08 -4.48
C MET A 13 3.37 -3.46 -3.01
N LEU A 14 4.03 -4.52 -2.52
CA LEU A 14 3.94 -4.93 -1.13
C LEU A 14 4.47 -3.85 -0.19
N LEU A 15 5.65 -3.28 -0.49
CA LEU A 15 6.24 -2.19 0.28
C LEU A 15 5.35 -0.95 0.28
N ALA A 16 4.82 -0.55 -0.88
CA ALA A 16 3.88 0.57 -0.97
C ALA A 16 2.62 0.31 -0.14
N GLY A 17 2.06 -0.89 -0.19
CA GLY A 17 0.91 -1.28 0.63
C GLY A 17 1.19 -1.19 2.12
N VAL A 18 2.34 -1.70 2.57
CA VAL A 18 2.80 -1.60 3.96
C VAL A 18 2.91 -0.14 4.41
N ILE A 19 3.56 0.71 3.60
CA ILE A 19 3.68 2.15 3.90
C ILE A 19 2.29 2.79 4.01
N LEU A 20 1.37 2.49 3.09
CA LEU A 20 0.00 3.02 3.14
C LEU A 20 -0.79 2.57 4.38
N VAL A 21 -0.51 1.38 4.95
CA VAL A 21 -1.15 0.92 6.19
C VAL A 21 -0.57 1.59 7.42
N TYR A 22 0.76 1.62 7.54
CA TYR A 22 1.44 2.10 8.75
C TYR A 22 1.53 3.63 8.80
N ASP A 23 1.84 4.27 7.67
CA ASP A 23 1.99 5.73 7.58
C ASP A 23 0.71 6.45 7.12
N ALA A 24 -0.41 5.73 7.01
CA ALA A 24 -1.73 6.26 6.59
C ALA A 24 -2.03 7.63 7.20
N ARG A 25 -1.82 7.78 8.52
CA ARG A 25 -2.12 9.00 9.27
C ARG A 25 -1.20 10.17 8.93
N ILE A 26 0.08 9.89 8.69
CA ILE A 26 1.07 10.92 8.33
C ILE A 26 0.79 11.41 6.91
N ILE A 27 0.44 10.48 6.01
CA ILE A 27 0.10 10.77 4.61
C ILE A 27 -1.19 11.60 4.54
N THR A 28 -2.26 11.15 5.20
CA THR A 28 -3.55 11.87 5.18
C THR A 28 -3.46 13.24 5.81
N LYS A 29 -2.67 13.41 6.89
CA LYS A 29 -2.45 14.73 7.49
C LYS A 29 -1.69 15.70 6.58
N LYS A 30 -0.79 15.22 5.72
CA LYS A 30 -0.04 16.05 4.76
C LYS A 30 -0.85 16.38 3.49
N VAL A 31 -1.73 15.46 3.07
CA VAL A 31 -2.46 15.56 1.79
C VAL A 31 -3.86 16.16 1.97
N PHE A 32 -4.51 15.92 3.12
CA PHE A 32 -5.84 16.42 3.44
C PHE A 32 -5.77 17.38 4.64
N ASP A 33 -5.76 18.69 4.35
CA ASP A 33 -5.53 19.72 5.38
C ASP A 33 -6.82 20.24 6.06
N PHE A 34 -8.04 19.89 5.60
CA PHE A 34 -9.27 20.51 6.14
C PHE A 34 -10.53 19.61 6.12
N GLY A 35 -10.40 18.30 6.34
CA GLY A 35 -11.54 17.36 6.32
C GLY A 35 -11.42 16.18 7.28
N ASP A 36 -12.31 15.18 7.13
CA ASP A 36 -12.39 13.97 7.96
C ASP A 36 -11.15 13.07 7.78
N GLN A 37 -10.05 13.48 8.42
CA GLN A 37 -8.77 12.77 8.40
C GLN A 37 -8.90 11.34 8.94
N ASN A 38 -9.91 11.06 9.77
CA ASN A 38 -10.10 9.75 10.37
C ASN A 38 -10.70 8.78 9.35
N GLU A 39 -11.68 9.24 8.58
CA GLU A 39 -12.27 8.48 7.48
C GLU A 39 -11.25 8.26 6.35
N ALA A 40 -10.50 9.30 5.97
CA ALA A 40 -9.42 9.18 4.99
C ALA A 40 -8.33 8.19 5.45
N THR A 41 -7.91 8.24 6.72
CA THR A 41 -6.90 7.33 7.27
C THR A 41 -7.37 5.88 7.24
N SER A 42 -8.65 5.65 7.52
CA SER A 42 -9.25 4.30 7.46
C SER A 42 -9.29 3.78 6.03
N GLY A 43 -9.66 4.63 5.05
CA GLY A 43 -9.61 4.28 3.63
C GLY A 43 -8.20 3.91 3.15
N PHE A 44 -7.19 4.71 3.52
CA PHE A 44 -5.79 4.42 3.17
C PHE A 44 -5.28 3.11 3.76
N LYS A 45 -5.68 2.77 5.00
CA LYS A 45 -5.34 1.48 5.60
C LYS A 45 -5.97 0.29 4.86
N ILE A 46 -7.24 0.40 4.49
CA ILE A 46 -7.93 -0.67 3.75
C ILE A 46 -7.29 -0.84 2.37
N LEU A 47 -7.05 0.26 1.65
CA LEU A 47 -6.39 0.24 0.34
C LEU A 47 -4.96 -0.33 0.43
N GLY A 48 -4.18 0.11 1.42
CA GLY A 48 -2.83 -0.38 1.66
C GLY A 48 -2.80 -1.87 1.98
N ALA A 49 -3.78 -2.38 2.75
CA ALA A 49 -3.89 -3.80 3.05
C ALA A 49 -4.19 -4.65 1.81
N ILE A 50 -5.11 -4.19 0.94
CA ILE A 50 -5.40 -4.86 -0.34
C ILE A 50 -4.15 -4.86 -1.23
N LEU A 51 -3.47 -3.71 -1.33
CA LEU A 51 -2.26 -3.58 -2.15
C LEU A 51 -1.12 -4.48 -1.65
N ALA A 52 -0.93 -4.56 -0.32
CA ALA A 52 0.05 -5.44 0.30
C ALA A 52 -0.28 -6.93 0.06
N MET A 53 -1.56 -7.30 0.13
CA MET A 53 -2.01 -8.67 -0.12
C MET A 53 -1.79 -9.08 -1.58
N VAL A 54 -2.14 -8.21 -2.54
CA VAL A 54 -1.90 -8.45 -3.97
C VAL A 54 -0.40 -8.52 -4.27
N GLY A 55 0.41 -7.59 -3.73
CA GLY A 55 1.86 -7.62 -3.87
C GLY A 55 2.47 -8.92 -3.31
N GLY A 56 2.00 -9.37 -2.15
CA GLY A 56 2.44 -10.63 -1.53
C GLY A 56 2.09 -11.86 -2.36
N LEU A 57 0.88 -11.91 -2.93
CA LEU A 57 0.48 -12.99 -3.84
C LEU A 57 1.36 -13.03 -5.10
N ILE A 58 1.67 -11.87 -5.69
CA ILE A 58 2.55 -11.79 -6.86
C ILE A 58 3.95 -12.31 -6.53
N VAL A 59 4.51 -11.94 -5.37
CA VAL A 59 5.84 -12.39 -4.95
C VAL A 59 5.88 -13.89 -4.67
N PHE A 60 4.81 -14.44 -4.09
CA PHE A 60 4.76 -15.85 -3.69
C PHE A 60 4.48 -16.80 -4.86
N PHE A 61 3.63 -16.40 -5.81
CA PHE A 61 3.14 -17.28 -6.89
C PHE A 61 3.80 -17.06 -8.27
N CYS A 62 4.39 -15.89 -8.54
CA CYS A 62 5.11 -15.62 -9.80
C CYS A 62 6.63 -15.76 -9.63
#